data_AF-A0A966KW35-F1
#
_entry.id   AF-A0A966KW35-F1
#
_cell.length_a   1.000
_cell.length_b   1.000
_cell.length_c   1.000
_cell.angle_alpha   90.00
_cell.angle_beta   90.00
_cell.angle_gamma   90.00
#
_symmetry.space_group_name_H-M   'P 1'
#
loop_
_entity.id
_entity.type
_entity.pdbx_description
1 polymer ?
#
loop_
_entity_poly.entity_id
_entity_poly.type
_entity_poly.pdbx_seq_one_letter_code
_entity_poly.pdbx_strand_id
1 'polypeptide(L)'
;MPSVTPLTQPLTPLTLPLQGLQLIEASAGTGKTWTLAALYVRLVLGHTATSNQPGVALYPPQILVMTFTDAATAELRERIRARLAQAAKFFQKGAAAPHDDFLRDLRAGLDPASWSECAARLDVAAQWMDEAAIFTIHGWSSRMLKTHAFDSASLFTQTRVEDSEQLKLSAVQDYWRQWFYALDADTLAALDGLADTPQALLAKLKDRWRMAERAPAPAPAALPPPDMVLFEWSRWQQQRQTLEAPARAAWTDEVVAQVREAA
;
A
#
# COMPACT_ATOMS: atom_id res chain seq x y z
N MET A 1 -19.02 10.61 16.77
CA MET A 1 -18.30 9.51 17.45
C MET A 1 -17.36 10.16 18.45
N PRO A 2 -17.53 9.97 19.76
CA PRO A 2 -16.57 10.50 20.72
C PRO A 2 -15.21 9.87 20.45
N SER A 3 -14.21 10.70 20.19
CA SER A 3 -12.81 10.33 20.02
C SER A 3 -12.27 9.84 21.36
N VAL A 4 -12.39 8.54 21.62
CA VAL A 4 -11.67 7.88 22.70
C VAL A 4 -10.21 7.82 22.29
N THR A 5 -9.38 8.70 22.84
CA THR A 5 -7.93 8.58 22.71
C THR A 5 -7.54 7.23 23.31
N PRO A 6 -7.00 6.28 22.53
CA PRO A 6 -6.60 4.99 23.08
C PRO A 6 -5.50 5.24 24.12
N LEU A 7 -5.71 4.79 25.35
CA LEU A 7 -4.71 4.86 26.40
C LEU A 7 -3.55 3.93 26.01
N THR A 8 -2.43 4.51 25.61
CA THR A 8 -1.17 3.77 25.38
C THR A 8 -0.64 3.24 26.71
N GLN A 9 -0.38 1.94 26.78
CA GLN A 9 0.20 1.29 27.96
C GLN A 9 1.60 0.76 27.63
N PRO A 10 2.54 0.72 28.61
CA PRO A 10 3.84 0.11 28.40
C PRO A 10 3.71 -1.34 27.92
N LEU A 11 4.37 -1.65 26.81
CA LEU A 11 4.32 -2.98 26.22
C LEU A 11 5.04 -4.00 27.11
N THR A 12 4.32 -5.02 27.56
CA THR A 12 4.89 -6.20 28.22
C THR A 12 4.70 -7.41 27.30
N PRO A 13 5.74 -7.86 26.55
CA PRO A 13 5.58 -8.92 25.55
C PRO A 13 5.08 -10.25 26.11
N LEU A 14 5.36 -10.54 27.38
CA LEU A 14 4.91 -11.76 28.05
C LEU A 14 3.40 -11.79 28.29
N THR A 15 2.79 -10.63 28.56
CA THR A 15 1.37 -10.52 28.93
C THR A 15 0.49 -9.95 27.82
N LEU A 16 1.07 -9.44 26.72
CA LEU A 16 0.33 -8.94 25.56
C LEU A 16 -0.68 -10.00 25.07
N PRO A 17 -1.97 -9.70 24.94
CA PRO A 17 -2.95 -10.62 24.35
C PRO A 17 -2.56 -10.97 22.91
N LEU A 18 -2.67 -12.24 22.53
CA LEU A 18 -2.35 -12.71 21.17
C LEU A 18 -3.61 -12.94 20.33
N GLN A 19 -4.77 -12.49 20.82
CA GLN A 19 -6.06 -12.56 20.15
C GLN A 19 -6.58 -11.16 19.83
N GLY A 20 -7.34 -11.06 18.75
CA GLY A 20 -7.90 -9.80 18.26
C GLY A 20 -6.84 -8.87 17.65
N LEU A 21 -7.20 -7.59 17.53
CA LEU A 21 -6.33 -6.56 16.98
C LEU A 21 -5.50 -5.92 18.09
N GLN A 22 -4.18 -6.00 17.98
CA GLN A 22 -3.23 -5.33 18.87
C GLN A 22 -2.44 -4.29 18.07
N LEU A 23 -2.39 -3.06 18.56
CA LEU A 23 -1.56 -1.99 17.99
C LEU A 23 -0.37 -1.75 18.91
N ILE A 24 0.84 -1.98 18.41
CA ILE A 24 2.09 -1.76 19.14
C ILE A 24 2.81 -0.56 18.53
N GLU A 25 2.91 0.52 19.29
CA GLU A 25 3.73 1.67 18.92
C GLU A 25 5.19 1.42 19.29
N ALA A 26 6.12 1.62 18.36
CA ALA A 26 7.54 1.39 18.62
C ALA A 26 8.46 2.29 17.79
N SER A 27 9.13 3.23 18.46
CA SER A 27 10.11 4.14 17.87
C SER A 27 11.45 3.45 17.54
N ALA A 28 12.36 4.14 16.85
CA ALA A 28 13.68 3.58 16.52
C ALA A 28 14.43 3.15 17.79
N GLY A 29 15.10 1.99 17.75
CA GLY A 29 15.89 1.48 18.88
C GLY A 29 15.11 0.82 20.03
N THR A 30 13.78 0.80 20.02
CA THR A 30 12.95 0.23 21.12
C THR A 30 12.78 -1.30 21.09
N GLY A 31 13.65 -2.01 20.37
CA GLY A 31 13.62 -3.48 20.37
C GLY A 31 12.48 -4.12 19.56
N LYS A 32 11.85 -3.41 18.62
CA LYS A 32 10.79 -3.93 17.70
C LYS A 32 11.00 -5.38 17.26
N THR A 33 12.18 -5.66 16.72
CA THR A 33 12.51 -6.97 16.16
C THR A 33 12.66 -8.03 17.25
N TRP A 34 13.18 -7.65 18.43
CA TRP A 34 13.23 -8.53 19.59
C TRP A 34 11.82 -8.83 20.11
N THR A 35 10.94 -7.82 20.21
CA THR A 35 9.55 -7.99 20.59
C THR A 35 8.82 -8.94 19.65
N LEU A 36 8.94 -8.77 18.33
CA LEU A 36 8.35 -9.67 17.35
C LEU A 36 8.82 -11.11 17.54
N ALA A 37 10.13 -11.34 17.74
CA ALA A 37 10.67 -12.68 17.98
C ALA A 37 10.18 -13.27 19.31
N ALA A 38 10.01 -12.46 20.36
CA ALA A 38 9.45 -12.88 21.64
C ALA A 38 7.97 -13.30 21.51
N LEU A 39 7.16 -12.53 20.77
CA LEU A 39 5.77 -12.90 20.49
C LEU A 39 5.69 -14.17 19.63
N TYR A 40 6.61 -14.35 18.69
CA TYR A 40 6.69 -15.56 17.87
C TYR A 40 6.91 -16.81 18.73
N VAL A 41 7.82 -16.75 19.71
CA VAL A 41 8.03 -17.83 20.69
C VAL A 41 6.74 -18.15 21.45
N ARG A 42 5.98 -17.14 21.90
CA ARG A 42 4.71 -17.35 22.60
C ARG A 42 3.67 -18.03 21.72
N LEU A 43 3.56 -17.64 20.45
CA LEU A 43 2.66 -18.29 19.49
C LEU A 43 3.04 -19.74 19.23
N VAL A 44 4.34 -20.03 19.09
CA VAL A 44 4.83 -21.42 18.93
C VAL A 44 4.50 -22.29 20.13
N LEU A 45 4.57 -21.73 21.34
CA LEU A 45 4.24 -22.46 22.56
C LEU A 45 2.72 -22.52 22.86
N GLY A 46 1.90 -21.75 22.15
CA GLY A 46 0.50 -21.55 22.53
C GLY A 46 0.36 -20.84 23.88
N HIS A 47 1.36 -20.05 24.29
CA HIS A 47 1.36 -19.39 25.61
C HIS A 47 0.28 -18.28 25.67
N THR A 48 -0.60 -18.35 26.67
CA THR A 48 -1.60 -17.30 26.96
C THR A 48 -1.33 -16.67 28.31
N ALA A 49 -1.55 -15.36 28.45
CA ALA A 49 -1.31 -14.64 29.70
C ALA A 49 -2.49 -14.73 30.69
N THR A 50 -3.67 -15.09 30.20
CA THR A 50 -4.94 -14.97 30.91
C THR A 50 -5.56 -16.30 31.34
N SER A 51 -4.95 -17.43 30.96
CA SER A 51 -5.42 -18.75 31.38
C SER A 51 -4.24 -19.68 31.66
N ASN A 52 -4.38 -20.52 32.70
CA ASN A 52 -3.41 -21.57 33.03
C ASN A 52 -3.46 -22.74 32.02
N GLN A 53 -4.31 -22.67 31.00
CA GLN A 53 -4.31 -23.63 29.90
C GLN A 53 -3.55 -23.04 28.69
N PRO A 54 -2.69 -23.84 28.04
CA PRO A 54 -2.09 -23.43 26.79
C PRO A 54 -3.17 -23.23 25.74
N GLY A 55 -3.07 -22.14 24.99
CA GLY A 55 -3.81 -21.92 23.76
C GLY A 55 -3.28 -22.81 22.63
N VAL A 56 -3.75 -22.56 21.41
CA VAL A 56 -3.32 -23.32 20.24
C VAL A 56 -1.87 -22.97 19.89
N ALA A 57 -0.98 -23.95 20.01
CA ALA A 57 0.39 -23.85 19.53
C ALA A 57 0.43 -23.83 17.99
N LEU A 58 1.27 -22.96 17.43
CA LEU A 58 1.39 -22.76 15.98
C LEU A 58 2.78 -23.11 15.48
N TYR A 59 2.86 -23.67 14.28
CA TYR A 59 4.12 -23.85 13.55
C TYR A 59 4.42 -22.66 12.64
N PRO A 60 5.68 -22.45 12.22
CA PRO A 60 6.06 -21.28 11.43
C PRO A 60 5.21 -21.00 10.16
N PRO A 61 4.75 -22.01 9.40
CA PRO A 61 3.86 -21.78 8.25
C PRO A 61 2.47 -21.23 8.63
N GLN A 62 2.06 -21.37 9.89
CA GLN A 62 0.76 -20.93 10.42
C GLN A 62 0.81 -19.52 11.03
N ILE A 63 1.99 -18.89 11.07
CA ILE A 63 2.19 -17.54 11.61
C ILE A 63 2.61 -16.61 10.48
N LEU A 64 1.66 -15.82 9.96
CA LEU A 64 1.93 -14.84 8.91
C LEU A 64 2.62 -13.60 9.49
N VAL A 65 3.78 -13.26 8.93
CA VAL A 65 4.50 -12.02 9.24
C VAL A 65 4.78 -11.29 7.93
N MET A 66 4.42 -10.00 7.88
CA MET A 66 4.57 -9.17 6.68
C MET A 66 5.45 -7.95 6.97
N THR A 67 6.32 -7.60 6.02
CA THR A 67 7.17 -6.38 6.09
C THR A 67 7.31 -5.71 4.72
N PHE A 68 8.03 -4.59 4.64
CA PHE A 68 8.11 -3.77 3.43
C PHE A 68 9.18 -4.21 2.43
N THR A 69 10.31 -4.73 2.90
CA THR A 69 11.47 -5.02 2.05
C THR A 69 11.92 -6.47 2.16
N ASP A 70 12.47 -7.03 1.08
CA ASP A 70 13.00 -8.39 1.08
C ASP A 70 14.15 -8.55 2.08
N ALA A 71 15.01 -7.55 2.21
CA ALA A 71 16.07 -7.53 3.22
C ALA A 71 15.51 -7.66 4.65
N ALA A 72 14.41 -6.96 4.97
CA ALA A 72 13.77 -7.08 6.27
C ALA A 72 13.13 -8.47 6.47
N THR A 73 12.62 -9.12 5.42
CA THR A 73 12.12 -10.50 5.53
C THR A 73 13.24 -11.47 5.91
N ALA A 74 14.40 -11.35 5.26
CA ALA A 74 15.56 -12.21 5.51
C ALA A 74 16.12 -11.99 6.93
N GLU A 75 16.29 -10.73 7.33
CA GLU A 75 16.74 -10.38 8.68
C GLU A 75 15.78 -10.92 9.74
N LEU A 76 14.47 -10.73 9.55
CA LEU A 76 13.46 -11.16 10.51
C LEU A 76 13.41 -12.68 10.64
N ARG A 77 13.52 -13.41 9.52
CA ARG A 77 13.59 -14.87 9.49
C ARG A 77 14.77 -15.39 10.31
N GLU A 78 15.95 -14.83 10.10
CA GLU A 78 17.15 -15.26 10.83
C GLU A 78 17.06 -14.94 12.33
N ARG A 79 16.55 -13.75 12.69
CA ARG A 79 16.37 -13.38 14.10
C ARG A 79 15.35 -14.25 14.82
N ILE A 80 14.23 -14.58 14.18
CA ILE A 80 13.21 -15.47 14.77
C ILE A 80 13.78 -16.88 14.91
N ARG A 81 14.48 -17.41 13.90
CA ARG A 81 15.17 -18.71 13.97
C ARG A 81 16.13 -18.77 15.15
N ALA A 82 17.02 -17.80 15.27
CA ALA A 82 17.98 -17.73 16.36
C ALA A 82 17.29 -17.67 17.73
N ARG A 83 16.19 -16.92 17.83
CA ARG A 83 15.41 -16.80 19.07
C ARG A 83 14.71 -18.11 19.45
N LEU A 84 14.09 -18.81 18.50
CA LEU A 84 13.48 -20.12 18.72
C LEU A 84 14.52 -21.14 19.18
N ALA A 85 15.70 -21.18 18.53
CA ALA A 85 16.79 -22.07 18.91
C ALA A 85 17.37 -21.75 20.29
N GLN A 86 17.48 -20.46 20.66
CA GLN A 86 17.86 -20.03 22.00
C GLN A 86 16.85 -20.51 23.04
N ALA A 87 15.55 -20.30 22.77
CA ALA A 87 14.47 -20.71 23.65
C ALA A 87 14.46 -22.24 23.81
N ALA A 88 14.59 -23.01 22.74
CA ALA A 88 14.65 -24.48 22.79
C ALA A 88 15.77 -24.97 23.73
N LYS A 89 16.99 -24.42 23.57
CA LYS A 89 18.14 -24.73 24.43
C LYS A 89 17.88 -24.38 25.90
N PHE A 90 17.26 -23.23 26.16
CA PHE A 90 16.93 -22.80 27.52
C PHE A 90 15.86 -23.68 28.18
N PHE A 91 14.81 -24.06 27.45
CA PHE A 91 13.81 -24.99 27.96
C PHE A 91 14.41 -26.37 28.27
N GLN A 92 15.38 -26.83 27.47
CA GLN A 92 16.08 -28.10 27.67
C GLN A 92 17.09 -28.09 28.83
N LYS A 93 17.96 -27.08 28.91
CA LYS A 93 19.10 -27.05 29.84
C LYS A 93 18.91 -26.14 31.05
N GLY A 94 17.83 -25.35 31.07
CA GLY A 94 17.59 -24.33 32.09
C GLY A 94 18.68 -23.28 32.18
N ALA A 95 18.99 -22.83 33.40
CA ALA A 95 19.92 -21.73 33.67
C ALA A 95 21.35 -21.94 33.10
N ALA A 96 21.71 -23.17 32.73
CA ALA A 96 22.98 -23.48 32.07
C ALA A 96 23.05 -23.04 30.59
N ALA A 97 21.95 -22.60 29.99
CA ALA A 97 21.90 -22.09 28.61
C ALA A 97 21.69 -20.56 28.56
N PRO A 98 22.12 -19.89 27.47
CA PRO A 98 21.92 -18.45 27.29
C PRO A 98 20.43 -18.08 27.30
N HIS A 99 20.05 -17.14 28.15
CA HIS A 99 18.67 -16.68 28.30
C HIS A 99 18.63 -15.19 28.66
N ASP A 100 17.44 -14.59 28.56
CA ASP A 100 17.13 -13.27 29.08
C ASP A 100 15.94 -13.35 30.03
N ASP A 101 15.57 -12.21 30.62
CA ASP A 101 14.46 -12.12 31.56
C ASP A 101 13.15 -12.63 30.98
N PHE A 102 12.88 -12.33 29.71
CA PHE A 102 11.68 -12.84 29.02
C PHE A 102 11.63 -14.37 28.99
N LEU A 103 12.71 -15.05 28.58
CA LEU A 103 12.71 -16.52 28.52
C LEU A 103 12.62 -17.14 29.91
N ARG A 104 13.30 -16.54 30.91
CA ARG A 104 13.23 -16.95 32.31
C ARG A 104 11.80 -16.89 32.83
N ASP A 105 11.15 -15.74 32.67
CA ASP A 105 9.79 -15.51 33.18
C ASP A 105 8.77 -16.36 32.42
N LEU A 106 8.93 -16.49 31.09
CA LEU A 106 8.11 -17.37 30.26
C LEU A 106 8.18 -18.84 30.71
N ARG A 107 9.38 -19.35 30.98
CA ARG A 107 9.57 -20.74 31.45
C ARG A 107 9.03 -20.93 32.87
N ALA A 108 9.19 -19.93 33.73
CA ALA A 108 8.68 -19.97 35.10
C ALA A 108 7.14 -19.96 35.17
N GLY A 109 6.48 -19.35 34.17
CA GLY A 109 5.01 -19.35 34.05
C GLY A 109 4.42 -20.64 33.46
N LEU A 110 5.24 -21.61 33.03
CA LEU A 110 4.79 -22.88 32.45
C LEU A 110 5.07 -24.05 33.39
N ASP A 111 4.22 -25.08 33.34
CA ASP A 111 4.39 -26.31 34.12
C ASP A 111 5.75 -26.96 33.80
N PRO A 112 6.61 -27.21 34.81
CA PRO A 112 7.87 -27.91 34.64
C PRO A 112 7.77 -29.25 33.90
N ALA A 113 6.65 -29.96 34.02
CA ALA A 113 6.42 -31.22 33.30
C ALA A 113 6.39 -31.02 31.77
N SER A 114 5.99 -29.83 31.31
CA SER A 114 5.87 -29.48 29.88
C SER A 114 7.17 -28.97 29.25
N TRP A 115 8.23 -28.70 30.04
CA TRP A 115 9.44 -28.04 29.54
C TRP A 115 10.16 -28.83 28.44
N SER A 116 10.17 -30.16 28.54
CA SER A 116 10.77 -31.03 27.52
C SER A 116 10.02 -30.94 26.19
N GLU A 117 8.69 -30.97 26.24
CA GLU A 117 7.84 -30.81 25.05
C GLU A 117 7.98 -29.41 24.44
N CYS A 118 8.02 -28.37 25.27
CA CYS A 118 8.26 -27.00 24.83
C CYS A 118 9.61 -26.87 24.10
N ALA A 119 10.68 -27.48 24.66
CA ALA A 119 11.99 -27.48 24.03
C ALA A 119 11.95 -28.16 22.66
N ALA A 120 11.33 -29.34 22.55
CA ALA A 120 11.20 -30.07 21.29
C ALA A 120 10.40 -29.28 20.26
N ARG A 121 9.27 -28.67 20.67
CA ARG A 121 8.43 -27.86 19.77
C ARG A 121 9.18 -26.64 19.24
N LEU A 122 9.89 -25.91 20.11
CA LEU A 122 10.69 -24.75 19.72
C LEU A 122 11.82 -25.14 18.77
N ASP A 123 12.46 -26.29 18.99
CA ASP A 123 13.52 -26.81 18.12
C ASP A 123 12.99 -27.16 16.72
N VAL A 124 11.86 -27.88 16.66
CA VAL A 124 11.16 -28.16 15.39
C VAL A 124 10.77 -26.87 14.67
N ALA A 125 10.22 -25.90 15.41
CA ALA A 125 9.87 -24.61 14.83
C ALA A 125 11.10 -23.86 14.27
N ALA A 126 12.25 -23.91 14.95
CA ALA A 126 13.49 -23.30 14.45
C ALA A 126 13.96 -23.95 13.14
N GLN A 127 13.84 -25.27 13.02
CA GLN A 127 14.20 -26.04 11.82
C GLN A 127 13.24 -25.77 10.64
N TRP A 128 11.96 -25.51 10.92
CA TRP A 128 10.95 -25.20 9.91
C TRP A 128 10.94 -23.74 9.44
N MET A 129 11.91 -22.93 9.89
CA MET A 129 11.94 -21.51 9.54
C MET A 129 12.16 -21.22 8.06
N ASP A 130 12.59 -22.18 7.23
CA ASP A 130 12.65 -22.00 5.77
C ASP A 130 11.25 -21.97 5.14
N GLU A 131 10.29 -22.71 5.70
CA GLU A 131 8.88 -22.72 5.29
C GLU A 131 8.03 -21.67 6.02
N ALA A 132 8.66 -20.81 6.84
CA ALA A 132 7.93 -19.78 7.60
C ALA A 132 7.21 -18.79 6.68
N ALA A 133 5.98 -18.43 7.06
CA ALA A 133 5.13 -17.48 6.35
C ALA A 133 5.58 -16.02 6.61
N ILE A 134 6.84 -15.71 6.28
CA ILE A 134 7.43 -14.37 6.40
C ILE A 134 7.63 -13.81 4.99
N PHE A 135 6.84 -12.80 4.64
CA PHE A 135 6.78 -12.24 3.28
C PHE A 135 6.87 -10.72 3.29
N THR A 136 7.19 -10.14 2.13
CA THR A 136 6.82 -8.74 1.88
C THR A 136 5.31 -8.62 1.69
N ILE A 137 4.75 -7.41 1.86
CA ILE A 137 3.32 -7.16 1.60
C ILE A 137 2.95 -7.62 0.17
N HIS A 138 3.76 -7.23 -0.81
CA HIS A 138 3.55 -7.61 -2.21
C HIS A 138 3.75 -9.11 -2.46
N GLY A 139 4.74 -9.73 -1.83
CA GLY A 139 5.00 -11.17 -1.96
C GLY A 139 3.82 -12.01 -1.47
N TRP A 140 3.24 -11.65 -0.33
CA TRP A 140 2.04 -12.30 0.18
C TRP A 140 0.83 -12.10 -0.72
N SER A 141 0.54 -10.87 -1.14
CA SER A 141 -0.59 -10.58 -2.03
C SER A 141 -0.48 -11.33 -3.36
N SER A 142 0.72 -11.36 -3.97
CA SER A 142 0.95 -12.12 -5.21
C SER A 142 0.74 -13.63 -5.00
N ARG A 143 1.20 -14.18 -3.87
CA ARG A 143 0.95 -15.58 -3.52
C ARG A 143 -0.55 -15.88 -3.41
N MET A 144 -1.30 -15.04 -2.70
CA MET A 144 -2.76 -15.22 -2.53
C MET A 144 -3.50 -15.17 -3.87
N LEU A 145 -3.17 -14.22 -4.73
CA LEU A 145 -3.76 -14.11 -6.07
C LEU A 145 -3.47 -15.33 -6.95
N LYS A 146 -2.30 -15.95 -6.80
CA LYS A 146 -1.95 -17.19 -7.53
C LYS A 146 -2.63 -18.42 -6.95
N THR A 147 -2.64 -18.58 -5.63
CA THR A 147 -3.27 -19.73 -4.96
C THR A 147 -4.78 -19.76 -5.16
N HIS A 148 -5.42 -18.60 -5.17
CA HIS A 148 -6.86 -18.44 -5.36
C HIS A 148 -7.18 -17.84 -6.74
N ALA A 149 -6.45 -18.26 -7.78
CA ALA A 149 -6.60 -17.73 -9.14
C ALA A 149 -8.03 -17.90 -9.69
N PHE A 150 -8.69 -19.02 -9.37
CA PHE A 150 -10.08 -19.28 -9.76
C PHE A 150 -11.06 -18.29 -9.12
N ASP A 151 -10.94 -18.06 -7.81
CA ASP A 151 -11.82 -17.14 -7.07
C ASP A 151 -11.57 -15.67 -7.45
N SER A 152 -10.34 -15.34 -7.85
CA SER A 152 -9.92 -13.98 -8.21
C SER A 152 -10.07 -13.64 -9.70
N ALA A 153 -10.56 -14.58 -10.53
CA ALA A 153 -10.57 -14.46 -12.00
C ALA A 153 -9.19 -14.03 -12.57
N SER A 154 -8.12 -14.36 -11.86
CA SER A 154 -6.78 -13.92 -12.15
C SER A 154 -6.09 -14.91 -13.10
N LEU A 155 -5.27 -14.40 -14.02
CA LEU A 155 -4.44 -15.25 -14.88
C LEU A 155 -3.46 -16.06 -14.00
N PHE A 156 -3.33 -17.36 -14.27
CA PHE A 156 -2.37 -18.24 -13.58
C PHE A 156 -0.92 -17.74 -13.66
N THR A 157 -0.59 -17.05 -14.75
CA THR A 157 0.70 -16.41 -14.96
C THR A 157 0.48 -14.91 -15.11
N GLN A 158 0.86 -14.16 -14.07
CA GLN A 158 0.93 -12.70 -14.12
C GLN A 158 2.40 -12.27 -14.18
N THR A 159 2.74 -11.52 -15.21
CA THR A 159 4.03 -10.85 -15.30
C THR A 159 3.93 -9.51 -14.59
N ARG A 160 4.90 -9.19 -13.74
CA ARG A 160 4.97 -7.87 -13.13
C ARG A 160 5.24 -6.85 -14.23
N VAL A 161 4.39 -5.83 -14.32
CA VAL A 161 4.70 -4.65 -15.13
C VAL A 161 5.83 -3.90 -14.42
N GLU A 162 7.00 -3.84 -15.04
CA GLU A 162 8.18 -3.18 -14.46
C GLU A 162 8.17 -1.66 -14.68
N ASP A 163 7.60 -1.18 -15.80
CA ASP A 163 7.50 0.24 -16.10
C ASP A 163 6.04 0.69 -16.33
N SER A 164 5.36 1.00 -15.23
CA SER A 164 4.01 1.55 -15.29
C SER A 164 3.94 2.95 -15.92
N GLU A 165 5.03 3.71 -15.87
CA GLU A 165 5.06 5.08 -16.40
C GLU A 165 5.13 5.07 -17.92
N GLN A 166 5.90 4.15 -18.52
CA GLN A 166 5.93 3.95 -19.97
C GLN A 166 4.57 3.50 -20.51
N LEU A 167 3.85 2.63 -19.78
CA LEU A 167 2.49 2.24 -20.17
C LEU A 167 1.51 3.42 -20.09
N LYS A 168 1.58 4.23 -19.03
CA LYS A 168 0.77 5.46 -18.93
C LYS A 168 1.06 6.41 -20.09
N LEU A 169 2.34 6.61 -20.45
CA LEU A 169 2.71 7.43 -21.59
C LEU A 169 2.17 6.87 -22.91
N SER A 170 2.25 5.56 -23.11
CA SER A 170 1.72 4.90 -24.32
C SER A 170 0.21 5.12 -24.45
N ALA A 171 -0.53 4.95 -23.35
CA ALA A 171 -1.97 5.22 -23.33
C ALA A 171 -2.31 6.69 -23.64
N VAL A 172 -1.54 7.64 -23.10
CA VAL A 172 -1.71 9.07 -23.41
C VAL A 172 -1.39 9.38 -24.87
N GLN A 173 -0.35 8.76 -25.43
CA GLN A 173 0.00 8.92 -26.85
C GLN A 173 -1.08 8.37 -27.78
N ASP A 174 -1.67 7.21 -27.45
CA ASP A 174 -2.78 6.65 -28.23
C ASP A 174 -4.02 7.54 -28.19
N TYR A 175 -4.37 8.04 -26.99
CA TYR A 175 -5.43 9.04 -26.84
C TYR A 175 -5.12 10.31 -27.65
N TRP A 176 -3.88 10.79 -27.61
CA TRP A 176 -3.45 11.97 -28.36
C TRP A 176 -3.61 11.78 -29.87
N ARG A 177 -3.15 10.64 -30.42
CA ARG A 177 -3.28 10.33 -31.85
C ARG A 177 -4.74 10.26 -32.29
N GLN A 178 -5.60 9.68 -31.46
CA GLN A 178 -7.02 9.54 -31.79
C GLN A 178 -7.76 10.87 -31.74
N TRP A 179 -7.45 11.74 -30.78
CA TRP A 179 -8.27 12.91 -30.48
C TRP A 179 -7.68 14.25 -30.87
N PHE A 180 -6.36 14.42 -30.90
CA PHE A 180 -5.72 15.70 -31.23
C PHE A 180 -5.37 15.80 -32.72
N TYR A 181 -4.91 14.70 -33.35
CA TYR A 181 -4.48 14.75 -34.76
C TYR A 181 -5.63 14.94 -35.75
N ALA A 182 -6.86 14.62 -35.35
CA ALA A 182 -8.05 14.81 -36.16
C ALA A 182 -8.57 16.26 -36.13
N LEU A 183 -8.05 17.12 -35.24
CA LEU A 183 -8.55 18.48 -35.06
C LEU A 183 -7.89 19.46 -36.04
N ASP A 184 -8.68 20.42 -36.51
CA ASP A 184 -8.16 21.56 -37.25
C ASP A 184 -7.50 22.59 -36.32
N ALA A 185 -6.80 23.56 -36.92
CA ALA A 185 -6.06 24.58 -36.18
C ALA A 185 -6.95 25.44 -35.27
N ASP A 186 -8.17 25.77 -35.73
CA ASP A 186 -9.11 26.57 -34.96
C ASP A 186 -9.59 25.81 -33.71
N THR A 187 -9.93 24.54 -33.85
CA THR A 187 -10.36 23.69 -32.73
C THR A 187 -9.20 23.39 -31.79
N LEU A 188 -7.97 23.23 -32.29
CA LEU A 188 -6.78 23.10 -31.44
C LEU A 188 -6.56 24.33 -30.57
N ALA A 189 -6.87 25.54 -31.06
CA ALA A 189 -6.79 26.76 -30.26
C ALA A 189 -7.75 26.76 -29.06
N ALA A 190 -8.85 25.98 -29.10
CA ALA A 190 -9.74 25.77 -27.95
C ALA A 190 -9.03 25.04 -26.79
N LEU A 191 -8.04 24.22 -27.12
CA LEU A 191 -7.26 23.41 -26.19
C LEU A 191 -5.97 24.11 -25.76
N ASP A 192 -5.81 25.39 -26.10
CA ASP A 192 -4.63 26.16 -25.71
C ASP A 192 -4.48 26.19 -24.18
N GLY A 193 -3.24 26.03 -23.73
CA GLY A 193 -2.93 25.85 -22.31
C GLY A 193 -3.30 24.49 -21.72
N LEU A 194 -3.91 23.56 -22.46
CA LEU A 194 -4.14 22.19 -21.99
C LEU A 194 -2.85 21.36 -22.03
N ALA A 195 -2.20 21.23 -23.17
CA ALA A 195 -0.86 20.64 -23.32
C ALA A 195 -0.42 20.75 -24.78
N ASP A 196 0.90 20.82 -25.00
CA ASP A 196 1.48 20.88 -26.37
C ASP A 196 2.03 19.52 -26.84
N THR A 197 2.19 18.58 -25.92
CA THR A 197 2.73 17.24 -26.19
C THR A 197 2.03 16.18 -25.33
N PRO A 198 2.04 14.89 -25.75
CA PRO A 198 1.58 13.79 -24.91
C PRO A 198 2.28 13.73 -23.54
N GLN A 199 3.56 14.09 -23.48
CA GLN A 199 4.33 14.12 -22.23
C GLN A 199 3.84 15.23 -21.29
N ALA A 200 3.55 16.42 -21.84
CA ALA A 200 2.98 17.53 -21.07
C ALA A 200 1.56 17.19 -20.56
N LEU A 201 0.76 16.50 -21.38
CA LEU A 201 -0.56 16.02 -20.96
C LEU A 201 -0.44 14.98 -19.83
N LEU A 202 0.44 14.00 -19.99
CA LEU A 202 0.73 13.01 -18.94
C LEU A 202 1.14 13.71 -17.64
N ALA A 203 2.02 14.71 -17.69
CA ALA A 203 2.46 15.45 -16.50
C ALA A 203 1.28 16.08 -15.74
N LYS A 204 0.29 16.63 -16.45
CA LYS A 204 -0.93 17.18 -15.83
C LYS A 204 -1.88 16.10 -15.28
N LEU A 205 -1.91 14.93 -15.90
CA LEU A 205 -2.74 13.80 -15.46
C LEU A 205 -2.14 13.04 -14.27
N LYS A 206 -0.83 13.10 -14.04
CA LYS A 206 -0.14 12.35 -12.99
C LYS A 206 -0.78 12.50 -11.61
N ASP A 207 -1.10 13.73 -11.20
CA ASP A 207 -1.69 13.96 -9.88
C ASP A 207 -3.11 13.42 -9.78
N ARG A 208 -3.90 13.52 -10.85
CA ARG A 208 -5.25 12.94 -10.92
C ARG A 208 -5.20 11.42 -10.83
N TRP A 209 -4.29 10.77 -11.54
CA TRP A 209 -4.09 9.32 -11.44
C TRP A 209 -3.65 8.91 -10.03
N ARG A 210 -2.70 9.63 -9.42
CA ARG A 210 -2.25 9.34 -8.04
C ARG A 210 -3.39 9.45 -7.02
N MET A 211 -4.25 10.45 -7.17
CA MET A 211 -5.43 10.59 -6.31
C MET A 211 -6.39 9.40 -6.48
N ALA A 212 -6.65 8.99 -7.73
CA ALA A 212 -7.52 7.86 -8.03
C ALA A 212 -6.93 6.51 -7.55
N GLU A 213 -5.62 6.30 -7.69
CA GLU A 213 -4.92 5.11 -7.19
C GLU A 213 -4.94 5.02 -5.66
N ARG A 214 -4.82 6.17 -4.95
CA ARG A 214 -4.81 6.21 -3.49
C ARG A 214 -6.19 5.96 -2.87
N ALA A 215 -7.25 6.41 -3.54
CA ALA A 215 -8.62 6.24 -3.08
C ALA A 215 -9.50 5.89 -4.29
N PRO A 216 -9.63 4.59 -4.63
CA PRO A 216 -10.46 4.15 -5.73
C PRO A 216 -11.91 4.60 -5.47
N ALA A 217 -12.37 5.53 -6.28
CA ALA A 217 -13.74 6.00 -6.24
C ALA A 217 -14.55 5.31 -7.36
N PRO A 218 -15.87 5.16 -7.21
CA PRO A 218 -16.72 4.83 -8.34
C PRO A 218 -16.46 5.83 -9.46
N ALA A 219 -16.56 5.36 -10.71
CA ALA A 219 -16.36 6.22 -11.87
C ALA A 219 -17.23 7.48 -11.73
N PRO A 220 -16.68 8.68 -12.00
CA PRO A 220 -17.48 9.90 -11.99
C PRO A 220 -18.64 9.75 -12.98
N ALA A 221 -19.71 10.54 -12.78
CA ALA A 221 -20.76 10.65 -13.78
C ALA A 221 -20.15 10.91 -15.16
N ALA A 222 -20.67 10.24 -16.19
CA ALA A 222 -20.12 10.34 -17.54
C ALA A 222 -20.03 11.81 -17.95
N LEU A 223 -18.80 12.29 -18.19
CA LEU A 223 -18.57 13.60 -18.76
C LEU A 223 -18.98 13.57 -20.24
N PRO A 224 -19.42 14.72 -20.81
CA PRO A 224 -19.66 14.81 -22.24
C PRO A 224 -18.41 14.37 -23.02
N PRO A 225 -18.57 13.60 -24.09
CA PRO A 225 -17.47 13.24 -24.99
C PRO A 225 -16.72 14.48 -25.50
N PRO A 226 -15.39 14.41 -25.71
CA PRO A 226 -14.59 15.56 -26.15
C PRO A 226 -15.11 16.20 -27.45
N ASP A 227 -15.59 15.40 -28.40
CA ASP A 227 -16.19 15.86 -29.66
C ASP A 227 -17.44 16.72 -29.43
N MET A 228 -18.29 16.37 -28.45
CA MET A 228 -19.45 17.19 -28.11
C MET A 228 -19.03 18.55 -27.52
N VAL A 229 -18.06 18.55 -26.60
CA VAL A 229 -17.55 19.79 -25.99
C VAL A 229 -16.91 20.69 -27.05
N LEU A 230 -16.10 20.12 -27.94
CA LEU A 230 -15.46 20.85 -29.03
C LEU A 230 -16.49 21.37 -30.05
N PHE A 231 -17.55 20.61 -30.33
CA PHE A 231 -18.64 21.03 -31.20
C PHE A 231 -19.42 22.22 -30.60
N GLU A 232 -19.71 22.19 -29.30
CA GLU A 232 -20.36 23.33 -28.63
C GLU A 232 -19.46 24.57 -28.64
N TRP A 233 -18.15 24.39 -28.41
CA TRP A 233 -17.18 25.48 -28.49
C TRP A 233 -17.07 26.07 -29.91
N SER A 234 -17.04 25.22 -30.94
CA SER A 234 -16.92 25.69 -32.33
C SER A 234 -18.16 26.47 -32.77
N ARG A 235 -19.35 26.03 -32.35
CA ARG A 235 -20.60 26.78 -32.53
C ARG A 235 -20.55 28.15 -31.83
N TRP A 236 -20.06 28.19 -30.60
CA TRP A 236 -19.90 29.45 -29.87
C TRP A 236 -18.91 30.40 -30.56
N GLN A 237 -17.76 29.88 -31.03
CA GLN A 237 -16.78 30.68 -31.77
C GLN A 237 -17.35 31.25 -33.06
N GLN A 238 -18.08 30.46 -33.84
CA GLN A 238 -18.71 30.92 -35.08
C GLN A 238 -19.72 32.04 -34.80
N GLN A 239 -20.53 31.90 -33.75
CA GLN A 239 -21.46 32.95 -33.33
C GLN A 239 -20.73 34.22 -32.90
N ARG A 240 -19.66 34.08 -32.09
CA ARG A 240 -18.84 35.21 -31.66
C ARG A 240 -18.23 35.93 -32.86
N GLN A 241 -17.62 35.22 -33.80
CA GLN A 241 -17.03 35.82 -35.01
C GLN A 241 -18.08 36.56 -35.85
N THR A 242 -19.28 35.98 -36.00
CA THR A 242 -20.39 36.60 -36.75
C THR A 242 -20.84 37.92 -36.12
N LEU A 243 -20.82 38.02 -34.79
CA LEU A 243 -21.17 39.25 -34.07
C LEU A 243 -20.00 40.25 -34.01
N GLU A 244 -18.77 39.76 -33.88
CA GLU A 244 -17.56 40.57 -33.71
C GLU A 244 -17.09 41.19 -35.02
N ALA A 245 -17.21 40.48 -36.16
CA ALA A 245 -16.78 40.97 -37.47
C ALA A 245 -17.41 42.33 -37.88
N PRO A 246 -18.76 42.51 -37.85
CA PRO A 246 -19.36 43.79 -38.18
C PRO A 246 -19.03 44.87 -37.14
N ALA A 247 -18.94 44.51 -35.86
CA ALA A 247 -18.57 45.44 -34.80
C ALA A 247 -17.14 45.98 -34.99
N ARG A 248 -16.17 45.11 -35.32
CA ARG A 248 -14.79 45.50 -35.65
C ARG A 248 -14.74 46.36 -36.91
N ALA A 249 -15.49 46.01 -37.94
CA ALA A 249 -15.54 46.81 -39.18
C ALA A 249 -16.12 48.21 -38.95
N ALA A 250 -17.08 48.36 -38.04
CA ALA A 250 -17.67 49.63 -37.66
C ALA A 250 -16.80 50.47 -36.69
N TRP A 251 -15.77 49.87 -36.08
CA TRP A 251 -14.87 50.52 -35.12
C TRP A 251 -13.73 51.28 -35.84
N THR A 252 -14.09 52.35 -36.54
CA THR A 252 -13.15 53.18 -37.32
C THR A 252 -12.44 54.20 -36.42
N ASP A 253 -11.32 54.77 -36.90
CA ASP A 253 -10.57 55.81 -36.17
C ASP A 253 -11.44 57.02 -35.80
N GLU A 254 -12.41 57.35 -36.65
CA GLU A 254 -13.38 58.43 -36.41
C GLU A 254 -14.32 58.09 -35.25
N VAL A 255 -14.85 56.86 -35.20
CA VAL A 255 -15.67 56.39 -34.07
C VAL A 255 -14.83 56.33 -32.79
N VAL A 256 -13.58 55.89 -32.87
CA VAL A 256 -12.65 55.87 -31.72
C VAL A 256 -12.38 57.27 -31.19
N ALA A 257 -12.16 58.25 -32.07
CA ALA A 257 -11.94 59.64 -31.69
C ALA A 257 -13.17 60.22 -30.97
N GLN A 258 -14.37 60.02 -31.52
CA GLN A 258 -15.62 60.49 -30.92
C GLN A 258 -15.90 59.86 -29.55
N VAL A 259 -15.65 58.56 -29.39
CA VAL A 259 -15.82 57.87 -28.10
C VAL A 259 -14.81 58.39 -27.06
N ARG A 260 -13.58 58.73 -27.48
CA ARG A 260 -12.55 59.29 -26.58
C ARG A 260 -12.83 60.74 -26.17
N GLU A 261 -13.43 61.55 -27.05
CA GLU A 261 -13.84 62.92 -26.72
C GLU A 261 -15.06 62.96 -25.79
N ALA A 262 -15.91 61.92 -25.82
CA ALA A 262 -17.08 61.80 -24.96
C ALA A 262 -16.81 61.17 -23.58
N ALA A 263 -15.59 60.65 -23.34
CA ALA A 263 -15.16 60.00 -22.11
C ALA A 263 -14.34 60.94 -21.22
#